data_AF-A0A3B8QJV1-F1
#
_entry.id   AF-A0A3B8QJV1-F1
#
_cell.length_a   1.000
_cell.length_b   1.000
_cell.length_c   1.000
_cell.angle_alpha   90.00
_cell.angle_beta   90.00
_cell.angle_gamma   90.00
#
_symmetry.space_group_name_H-M   'P 1'
#
loop_
_entity.id
_entity.type
_entity.pdbx_description
1 polymer ?
#
loop_
_entity_poly.entity_id
_entity_poly.type
_entity_poly.pdbx_seq_one_letter_code
_entity_poly.pdbx_strand_id
1 'polypeptide(L)'
;MTDNTNPLGKYYRQPQIYVKLPSNGKYYSPDVFIPTETGEIPILPMTAKDELAFKTPDAMMNGQSTVDVIKSCVPAFKNPWKMVNYDTDTLLLAIRIATYGETMDINFAVPVTNESTSTTVNLPALLETVSKIDPQDHATTKSGFKIRIQPLTYDKLSKIQIAQFEQQKIYTNVVDSGLTEDQKTQRFAESYKKMQNINVELLIESIAEITTPEDQTVSDGKQIFDFIANCDTKITREIENVLNDLRSQCSIKPLQLKATEDQIKKGVPASYEVPVTFDTANFFG
;
A
#
# COMPACT_ATOMS: atom_id res chain seq x y z
N MET A 1 -23.27 -5.99 -45.67
CA MET A 1 -23.17 -5.40 -44.32
C MET A 1 -21.95 -4.51 -44.34
N THR A 2 -22.13 -3.19 -44.30
CA THR A 2 -20.99 -2.26 -44.23
C THR A 2 -20.41 -2.36 -42.84
N ASP A 3 -19.20 -2.90 -42.72
CA ASP A 3 -18.42 -2.87 -41.48
C ASP A 3 -18.32 -1.41 -41.03
N ASN A 4 -19.05 -1.09 -39.96
CA ASN A 4 -18.94 0.19 -39.28
C ASN A 4 -17.66 0.18 -38.45
N THR A 5 -16.51 0.15 -39.13
CA THR A 5 -15.19 0.15 -38.50
C THR A 5 -14.95 1.54 -37.95
N ASN A 6 -15.02 1.69 -36.62
CA ASN A 6 -14.77 2.95 -35.94
C ASN A 6 -13.36 3.47 -36.29
N PRO A 7 -13.23 4.54 -37.09
CA PRO A 7 -11.92 5.02 -37.57
C PRO A 7 -11.07 5.63 -36.45
N LEU A 8 -11.67 5.96 -35.30
CA LEU A 8 -10.96 6.49 -34.13
C LEU A 8 -10.23 5.40 -33.33
N GLY A 9 -10.61 4.13 -33.50
CA GLY A 9 -10.05 3.01 -32.74
C GLY A 9 -8.52 2.86 -32.89
N LYS A 10 -7.96 3.24 -34.04
CA LYS A 10 -6.51 3.23 -34.27
C LYS A 10 -5.72 4.24 -33.44
N TYR A 11 -6.40 5.22 -32.84
CA TYR A 11 -5.80 6.22 -31.95
C TYR A 11 -6.05 5.90 -30.47
N TYR A 12 -6.65 4.74 -30.16
CA TYR A 12 -6.78 4.32 -28.77
C TYR A 12 -5.39 4.06 -28.18
N ARG A 13 -5.27 4.35 -26.87
CA ARG A 13 -4.05 4.14 -26.12
C ARG A 13 -3.50 2.73 -26.34
N GLN A 14 -2.19 2.65 -26.53
CA GLN A 14 -1.45 1.41 -26.66
C GLN A 14 -0.58 1.20 -25.42
N PRO A 15 -0.19 -0.05 -25.10
CA PRO A 15 0.75 -0.32 -24.01
C PRO A 15 2.02 0.53 -24.19
N GLN A 16 2.47 1.18 -23.11
CA GLN A 16 3.69 1.99 -23.13
C GLN A 16 4.88 1.25 -22.50
N ILE A 17 4.62 0.46 -21.46
CA ILE A 17 5.64 -0.34 -20.78
C ILE A 17 5.08 -1.72 -20.42
N TYR A 18 5.99 -2.63 -20.09
CA TYR A 18 5.68 -3.99 -19.65
C TYR A 18 6.36 -4.23 -18.31
N VAL A 19 5.64 -4.84 -17.36
CA VAL A 19 6.15 -5.08 -16.00
C VAL A 19 5.85 -6.50 -15.55
N LYS A 20 6.67 -7.01 -14.64
CA LYS A 20 6.39 -8.25 -13.90
C LYS A 20 5.92 -7.90 -12.49
N LEU A 21 4.97 -8.68 -11.98
CA LEU A 21 4.52 -8.55 -10.60
C LEU A 21 5.56 -9.16 -9.65
N PRO A 22 5.90 -8.51 -8.53
CA PRO A 22 6.72 -9.13 -7.47
C PRO A 22 6.18 -10.51 -7.06
N SER A 23 4.85 -10.64 -6.95
CA SER A 23 4.23 -11.93 -6.61
C SER A 23 4.29 -13.00 -7.70
N ASN A 24 4.68 -12.63 -8.93
CA ASN A 24 4.53 -13.44 -10.15
C ASN A 24 3.11 -13.99 -10.37
N GLY A 25 2.09 -13.36 -9.77
CA GLY A 25 0.70 -13.79 -9.82
C GLY A 25 0.34 -14.99 -8.92
N LYS A 26 1.26 -15.44 -8.04
CA LYS A 26 1.10 -16.63 -7.17
C LYS A 26 -0.15 -16.60 -6.29
N TYR A 27 -0.64 -15.41 -5.93
CA TYR A 27 -1.75 -15.23 -4.98
C TYR A 27 -3.11 -15.05 -5.65
N TYR A 28 -3.20 -15.19 -6.98
CA TYR A 28 -4.41 -14.89 -7.72
C TYR A 28 -5.04 -16.12 -8.35
N SER A 29 -6.35 -16.22 -8.19
CA SER A 29 -7.18 -17.09 -9.00
C SER A 29 -7.46 -16.47 -10.38
N PRO A 30 -7.86 -17.28 -11.39
CA PRO A 30 -8.11 -16.79 -12.75
C PRO A 30 -9.22 -15.74 -12.87
N ASP A 31 -10.14 -15.67 -11.90
CA ASP A 31 -11.18 -14.63 -11.83
C ASP A 31 -10.65 -13.27 -11.33
N VAL A 32 -9.45 -13.24 -10.75
CA VAL A 32 -8.78 -12.03 -10.25
C VAL A 32 -7.76 -11.52 -11.26
N PHE A 33 -6.90 -12.40 -11.78
CA PHE A 33 -5.80 -12.05 -12.66
C PHE A 33 -5.56 -13.13 -13.70
N ILE A 34 -5.38 -12.71 -14.95
CA ILE A 34 -5.02 -13.61 -16.06
C ILE A 34 -3.55 -13.34 -16.42
N PRO A 35 -2.62 -14.26 -16.09
CA PRO A 35 -1.22 -14.10 -16.44
C PRO A 35 -1.02 -14.12 -17.96
N THR A 36 0.00 -13.38 -18.42
CA THR A 36 0.50 -13.50 -19.78
C THR A 36 1.46 -14.69 -19.89
N GLU A 37 1.68 -15.20 -21.10
CA GLU A 37 2.58 -16.34 -21.32
C GLU A 37 4.02 -16.07 -20.85
N THR A 38 4.48 -14.81 -20.97
CA THR A 38 5.83 -14.38 -20.55
C THR A 38 5.90 -13.92 -19.09
N GLY A 39 4.75 -13.74 -18.44
CA GLY A 39 4.62 -13.06 -17.13
C GLY A 39 4.78 -11.54 -17.19
N GLU A 40 5.08 -10.97 -18.36
CA GLU A 40 5.15 -9.52 -18.55
C GLU A 40 3.78 -8.96 -18.92
N ILE A 41 3.32 -8.00 -18.14
CA ILE A 41 1.97 -7.44 -18.23
C ILE A 41 2.05 -6.09 -18.96
N PRO A 42 1.30 -5.90 -20.06
CA PRO A 42 1.23 -4.61 -20.72
C PRO A 42 0.51 -3.59 -19.85
N ILE A 43 1.11 -2.42 -19.71
CA ILE A 43 0.55 -1.29 -18.96
C ILE A 43 0.12 -0.20 -19.94
N LEU A 44 -1.17 0.10 -19.93
CA LEU A 44 -1.75 1.19 -20.68
C LEU A 44 -1.61 2.50 -19.88
N PRO A 45 -1.42 3.64 -20.55
CA PRO A 45 -1.46 4.95 -19.90
C PRO A 45 -2.89 5.26 -19.44
N MET A 46 -3.06 6.13 -18.45
CA MET A 46 -4.37 6.60 -18.02
C MET A 46 -5.13 7.29 -19.16
N THR A 47 -6.44 7.13 -19.18
CA THR A 47 -7.34 8.01 -19.94
C THR A 47 -7.65 9.27 -19.13
N ALA A 48 -8.23 10.28 -19.78
CA ALA A 48 -8.75 11.46 -19.08
C ALA A 48 -9.76 11.10 -17.97
N LYS A 49 -10.54 10.01 -18.13
CA LYS A 49 -11.46 9.54 -17.09
C LYS A 49 -10.70 8.99 -15.88
N ASP A 50 -9.63 8.25 -16.12
CA ASP A 50 -8.77 7.66 -15.09
C ASP A 50 -8.07 8.76 -14.28
N GLU A 51 -7.54 9.79 -14.95
CA GLU A 51 -6.93 10.95 -14.28
C GLU A 51 -7.92 11.70 -13.40
N LEU A 52 -9.12 12.00 -13.91
CA LEU A 52 -10.17 12.66 -13.13
C LEU A 52 -10.61 11.83 -11.91
N ALA A 53 -10.63 10.50 -12.04
CA ALA A 53 -10.93 9.61 -10.92
C ALA A 53 -9.86 9.73 -9.82
N PHE A 54 -8.57 9.79 -10.15
CA PHE A 54 -7.54 10.03 -9.13
C PHE A 54 -7.61 11.42 -8.53
N LYS A 55 -7.98 12.46 -9.29
CA LYS A 55 -8.14 13.81 -8.74
C LYS A 55 -9.36 14.00 -7.84
N THR A 56 -10.21 12.98 -7.70
CA THR A 56 -11.39 13.02 -6.83
C THR A 56 -11.05 12.42 -5.45
N PRO A 57 -10.90 13.24 -4.38
CA PRO A 57 -10.35 12.78 -3.10
C PRO A 57 -11.14 11.63 -2.46
N ASP A 58 -12.47 11.69 -2.47
CA ASP A 58 -13.33 10.69 -1.81
C ASP A 58 -13.14 9.28 -2.37
N ALA A 59 -13.00 9.17 -3.70
CA ALA A 59 -12.83 7.89 -4.38
C ALA A 59 -11.40 7.35 -4.27
N MET A 60 -10.41 8.23 -4.06
CA MET A 60 -9.05 7.81 -3.70
C MET A 60 -9.03 7.28 -2.25
N MET A 61 -9.66 8.00 -1.33
CA MET A 61 -9.69 7.64 0.10
C MET A 61 -10.35 6.29 0.37
N ASN A 62 -11.40 5.93 -0.37
CA ASN A 62 -12.04 4.63 -0.22
C ASN A 62 -11.42 3.53 -1.09
N GLY A 63 -10.38 3.84 -1.88
CA GLY A 63 -9.67 2.91 -2.76
C GLY A 63 -10.34 2.66 -4.12
N GLN A 64 -11.55 3.16 -4.37
CA GLN A 64 -12.29 2.90 -5.62
C GLN A 64 -11.57 3.45 -6.85
N SER A 65 -10.97 4.65 -6.76
CA SER A 65 -10.21 5.24 -7.88
C SER A 65 -9.04 4.35 -8.28
N THR A 66 -8.30 3.82 -7.30
CA THR A 66 -7.20 2.88 -7.56
C THR A 66 -7.69 1.63 -8.29
N VAL A 67 -8.81 1.07 -7.86
CA VAL A 67 -9.39 -0.12 -8.49
C VAL A 67 -9.81 0.15 -9.93
N ASP A 68 -10.52 1.25 -10.17
CA ASP A 68 -10.99 1.60 -11.51
C ASP A 68 -9.83 1.89 -12.46
N VAL A 69 -8.82 2.61 -11.98
CA VAL A 69 -7.64 2.93 -12.79
C VAL A 69 -6.81 1.68 -13.06
N ILE A 70 -6.57 0.81 -12.08
CA ILE A 70 -5.86 -0.46 -12.33
C ILE A 70 -6.64 -1.31 -13.35
N LYS A 71 -7.96 -1.42 -13.21
CA LYS A 71 -8.78 -2.19 -14.16
C LYS A 71 -8.75 -1.61 -15.58
N SER A 72 -8.68 -0.28 -15.68
CA SER A 72 -8.61 0.45 -16.94
C SER A 72 -7.23 0.30 -17.60
N CYS A 73 -6.16 0.46 -16.82
CA CYS A 73 -4.79 0.51 -17.31
C CYS A 73 -4.11 -0.86 -17.40
N VAL A 74 -4.60 -1.86 -16.68
CA VAL A 74 -4.03 -3.21 -16.59
C VAL A 74 -5.10 -4.26 -16.89
N PRO A 75 -5.47 -4.48 -18.17
CA PRO A 75 -6.61 -5.35 -18.53
C PRO A 75 -6.51 -6.79 -18.05
N ALA A 76 -5.30 -7.26 -17.70
CA ALA A 76 -5.07 -8.58 -17.11
C ALA A 76 -5.68 -8.73 -15.71
N PHE A 77 -5.78 -7.65 -14.93
CA PHE A 77 -6.46 -7.64 -13.63
C PHE A 77 -7.97 -7.46 -13.80
N LYS A 78 -8.73 -8.50 -13.48
CA LYS A 78 -10.20 -8.51 -13.55
C LYS A 78 -10.83 -7.97 -12.27
N ASN A 79 -10.19 -8.23 -11.13
CA ASN A 79 -10.66 -7.80 -9.81
C ASN A 79 -9.54 -7.20 -8.94
N PRO A 80 -9.19 -5.91 -9.13
CA PRO A 80 -8.13 -5.26 -8.36
C PRO A 80 -8.39 -5.20 -6.84
N TRP A 81 -9.63 -5.34 -6.36
CA TRP A 81 -9.90 -5.45 -4.92
C TRP A 81 -9.22 -6.65 -4.27
N LYS A 82 -8.97 -7.71 -5.05
CA LYS A 82 -8.28 -8.94 -4.61
C LYS A 82 -6.79 -8.93 -4.93
N MET A 83 -6.27 -7.86 -5.52
CA MET A 83 -4.83 -7.67 -5.70
C MET A 83 -4.13 -7.66 -4.34
N VAL A 84 -2.99 -8.33 -4.23
CA VAL A 84 -2.21 -8.35 -3.00
C VAL A 84 -1.31 -7.14 -2.89
N ASN A 85 -1.03 -6.71 -1.66
CA ASN A 85 -0.25 -5.51 -1.36
C ASN A 85 1.15 -5.50 -1.99
N TYR A 86 1.72 -6.66 -2.29
CA TYR A 86 3.03 -6.76 -2.94
C TYR A 86 3.05 -6.20 -4.36
N ASP A 87 1.91 -6.18 -5.05
CA ASP A 87 1.83 -5.81 -6.46
C ASP A 87 1.30 -4.39 -6.66
N THR A 88 0.64 -3.81 -5.65
CA THR A 88 -0.01 -2.50 -5.71
C THR A 88 0.94 -1.40 -6.17
N ASP A 89 2.06 -1.23 -5.48
CA ASP A 89 3.03 -0.16 -5.74
C ASP A 89 3.65 -0.30 -7.13
N THR A 90 3.97 -1.53 -7.52
CA THR A 90 4.51 -1.85 -8.86
C THR A 90 3.54 -1.40 -9.95
N LEU A 91 2.25 -1.73 -9.83
CA LEU A 91 1.26 -1.34 -10.83
C LEU A 91 0.99 0.16 -10.84
N LEU A 92 0.84 0.80 -9.68
CA LEU A 92 0.60 2.24 -9.61
C LEU A 92 1.77 3.04 -10.19
N LEU A 93 3.01 2.63 -9.88
CA LEU A 93 4.22 3.24 -10.43
C LEU A 93 4.33 3.01 -11.94
N ALA A 94 4.02 1.80 -12.41
CA ALA A 94 4.03 1.50 -13.82
C ALA A 94 3.00 2.33 -14.61
N ILE A 95 1.77 2.47 -14.08
CA ILE A 95 0.71 3.30 -14.68
C ILE A 95 1.17 4.76 -14.75
N ARG A 96 1.82 5.27 -13.69
CA ARG A 96 2.38 6.62 -13.65
C ARG A 96 3.47 6.84 -14.71
N ILE A 97 4.38 5.87 -14.87
CA ILE A 97 5.42 5.93 -15.90
C ILE A 97 4.79 5.94 -17.29
N ALA A 98 3.85 5.01 -17.54
CA ALA A 98 3.14 4.92 -18.81
C ALA A 98 2.41 6.22 -19.17
N THR A 99 1.89 6.95 -18.17
CA THR A 99 1.05 8.13 -18.39
C THR A 99 1.86 9.42 -18.55
N TYR A 100 2.77 9.72 -17.60
CA TYR A 100 3.48 11.02 -17.58
C TYR A 100 4.99 10.91 -17.75
N GLY A 101 5.52 9.71 -18.04
CA GLY A 101 6.94 9.50 -18.32
C GLY A 101 7.79 9.08 -17.11
N GLU A 102 9.10 8.97 -17.36
CA GLU A 102 10.06 8.28 -16.49
C GLU A 102 10.54 9.08 -15.27
N THR A 103 10.25 10.37 -15.22
CA THR A 103 10.66 11.24 -14.11
C THR A 103 9.47 11.93 -13.46
N MET A 104 9.67 12.32 -12.20
CA MET A 104 8.69 13.05 -11.41
C MET A 104 9.41 13.97 -10.44
N ASP A 105 8.99 15.22 -10.36
CA ASP A 105 9.41 16.11 -9.29
C ASP A 105 8.54 15.86 -8.07
N ILE A 106 9.18 15.63 -6.93
CA ILE A 106 8.50 15.55 -5.64
C ILE A 106 8.80 16.82 -4.85
N ASN A 107 7.75 17.42 -4.29
CA ASN A 107 7.88 18.57 -3.41
C ASN A 107 7.82 18.07 -1.96
N PHE A 108 8.73 18.54 -1.12
CA PHE A 108 8.77 18.15 0.29
C PHE A 108 9.28 19.30 1.15
N ALA A 109 8.97 19.21 2.45
CA ALA A 109 9.49 20.13 3.45
C ALA A 109 10.78 19.55 4.04
N VAL A 110 11.84 20.36 4.06
CA VAL A 110 13.10 19.97 4.70
C VAL A 110 12.86 19.82 6.21
N PRO A 111 13.28 18.71 6.84
CA PRO A 111 13.13 18.52 8.28
C PRO A 111 13.72 19.70 9.06
N VAL A 112 13.19 20.00 10.25
CA VAL A 112 13.63 21.09 11.14
C VAL A 112 13.29 22.49 10.63
N THR A 113 13.61 22.84 9.38
CA THR A 113 13.39 24.20 8.85
C THR A 113 12.01 24.40 8.22
N ASN A 114 11.35 23.30 7.79
CA ASN A 114 10.10 23.31 7.03
C ASN A 114 10.18 24.11 5.71
N GLU A 115 11.38 24.37 5.19
CA GLU A 115 11.57 25.01 3.90
C GLU A 115 11.09 24.06 2.79
N SER A 116 10.23 24.55 1.90
CA SER A 116 9.75 23.75 0.76
C SER A 116 10.84 23.68 -0.31
N THR A 117 11.14 22.46 -0.75
CA THR A 117 12.10 22.17 -1.82
C THR A 117 11.55 21.05 -2.70
N SER A 118 12.20 20.82 -3.84
CA SER A 118 11.87 19.71 -4.72
C SER A 118 13.09 18.89 -5.12
N THR A 119 12.85 17.66 -5.57
CA THR A 119 13.86 16.84 -6.24
C THR A 119 13.22 16.02 -7.36
N THR A 120 13.96 15.76 -8.42
CA THR A 120 13.53 14.91 -9.52
C THR A 120 13.89 13.46 -9.22
N VAL A 121 12.90 12.57 -9.33
CA VAL A 121 13.03 11.13 -9.09
C VAL A 121 13.02 10.38 -10.41
N ASN A 122 13.90 9.38 -10.55
CA ASN A 122 13.87 8.41 -11.65
C ASN A 122 12.93 7.25 -11.27
N LEU A 123 11.77 7.19 -11.94
CA LEU A 123 10.74 6.21 -11.64
C LEU A 123 11.07 4.79 -12.14
N PRO A 124 11.68 4.58 -13.33
CA PRO A 124 12.17 3.26 -13.72
C PRO A 124 13.14 2.62 -12.71
N ALA A 125 14.08 3.40 -12.17
CA ALA A 125 14.99 2.91 -11.14
C ALA A 125 14.24 2.51 -9.87
N LEU A 126 13.24 3.30 -9.46
CA LEU A 126 12.37 2.98 -8.32
C LEU A 126 11.54 1.71 -8.57
N LEU A 127 11.00 1.57 -9.77
CA LEU A 127 10.23 0.39 -10.17
C LEU A 127 11.10 -0.87 -10.11
N GLU A 128 12.34 -0.79 -10.59
CA GLU A 128 13.29 -1.90 -10.53
C GLU A 128 13.56 -2.36 -9.09
N THR A 129 13.58 -1.44 -8.12
CA THR A 129 13.79 -1.78 -6.70
C THR A 129 12.68 -2.63 -6.11
N VAL A 130 11.43 -2.47 -6.56
CA VAL A 130 10.27 -3.22 -6.03
C VAL A 130 9.96 -4.45 -6.88
N SER A 131 10.15 -4.37 -8.20
CA SER A 131 9.79 -5.45 -9.13
C SER A 131 10.71 -6.68 -9.05
N LYS A 132 11.92 -6.52 -8.51
CA LYS A 132 12.91 -7.60 -8.35
C LYS A 132 12.81 -8.34 -7.02
N ILE A 133 11.95 -7.88 -6.12
CA ILE A 133 11.80 -8.48 -4.79
C ILE A 133 11.00 -9.76 -4.94
N ASP A 134 11.57 -10.88 -4.49
CA ASP A 134 10.85 -12.12 -4.32
C ASP A 134 10.24 -12.15 -2.91
N PRO A 135 8.91 -11.94 -2.77
CA PRO A 135 8.29 -11.76 -1.48
C PRO A 135 8.40 -13.02 -0.63
N GLN A 136 9.00 -12.90 0.54
CA GLN A 136 9.00 -13.96 1.54
C GLN A 136 7.63 -14.02 2.21
N ASP A 137 7.14 -15.23 2.42
CA ASP A 137 5.85 -15.48 3.09
C ASP A 137 6.02 -16.04 4.50
N HIS A 138 7.24 -16.13 5.02
CA HIS A 138 7.48 -16.63 6.36
C HIS A 138 8.70 -15.98 7.01
N ALA A 139 8.70 -15.92 8.33
CA ALA A 139 9.90 -15.63 9.12
C ALA A 139 9.81 -16.27 10.51
N THR A 140 10.94 -16.29 11.21
CA THR A 140 11.04 -16.87 12.56
C THR A 140 11.25 -15.76 13.59
N THR A 141 10.45 -15.76 14.65
CA THR A 141 10.63 -14.84 15.78
C THR A 141 11.88 -15.20 16.58
N LYS A 142 12.37 -14.27 17.40
CA LYS A 142 13.51 -14.54 18.30
C LYS A 142 13.20 -15.65 19.30
N SER A 143 11.93 -15.80 19.69
CA SER A 143 11.46 -16.86 20.56
C SER A 143 11.25 -18.21 19.84
N GLY A 144 11.55 -18.31 18.54
CA GLY A 144 11.53 -19.58 17.79
C GLY A 144 10.21 -19.92 17.10
N PHE A 145 9.19 -19.06 17.16
CA PHE A 145 7.95 -19.28 16.42
C PHE A 145 8.16 -18.99 14.94
N LYS A 146 7.82 -19.93 14.06
CA LYS A 146 7.84 -19.73 12.61
C LYS A 146 6.45 -19.24 12.19
N ILE A 147 6.38 -18.02 11.69
CA ILE A 147 5.15 -17.39 11.25
C ILE A 147 5.12 -17.46 9.73
N ARG A 148 4.09 -18.07 9.16
CA ARG A 148 3.79 -17.96 7.73
C ARG A 148 2.63 -17.01 7.56
N ILE A 149 2.77 -16.06 6.65
CA ILE A 149 1.81 -15.02 6.39
C ILE A 149 1.03 -15.28 5.12
N GLN A 150 -0.13 -14.66 5.03
CA GLN A 150 -0.78 -14.40 3.76
C GLN A 150 -0.76 -12.89 3.49
N PRO A 151 -0.46 -12.47 2.25
CA PRO A 151 -0.49 -11.07 1.92
C PRO A 151 -1.91 -10.50 2.01
N LEU A 152 -1.98 -9.20 2.28
CA LEU A 152 -3.26 -8.50 2.39
C LEU A 152 -3.77 -8.12 1.02
N THR A 153 -5.07 -8.34 0.78
CA THR A 153 -5.72 -7.84 -0.42
C THR A 153 -5.97 -6.34 -0.33
N TYR A 154 -6.05 -5.66 -1.47
CA TYR A 154 -6.32 -4.23 -1.53
C TYR A 154 -7.62 -3.84 -0.80
N ASP A 155 -8.68 -4.64 -0.90
CA ASP A 155 -9.92 -4.46 -0.12
C ASP A 155 -9.69 -4.37 1.40
N LYS A 156 -8.83 -5.23 1.93
CA LYS A 156 -8.50 -5.23 3.36
C LYS A 156 -7.71 -3.98 3.72
N LEU A 157 -6.69 -3.64 2.92
CA LEU A 157 -5.91 -2.42 3.11
C LEU A 157 -6.78 -1.16 3.08
N SER A 158 -7.70 -1.04 2.12
CA SER A 158 -8.60 0.09 2.01
C SER A 158 -9.54 0.19 3.22
N LYS A 159 -10.12 -0.92 3.69
CA LYS A 159 -10.95 -0.93 4.91
C LYS A 159 -10.18 -0.44 6.15
N ILE A 160 -8.91 -0.83 6.27
CA ILE A 160 -8.04 -0.38 7.36
C ILE A 160 -7.79 1.12 7.27
N GLN A 161 -7.45 1.63 6.08
CA GLN A 161 -7.21 3.06 5.86
C GLN A 161 -8.47 3.90 6.14
N ILE A 162 -9.64 3.44 5.71
CA ILE A 162 -10.93 4.09 6.00
C ILE A 162 -11.17 4.14 7.51
N ALA A 163 -10.98 3.03 8.22
CA ALA A 163 -11.19 2.99 9.66
C ALA A 163 -10.22 3.91 10.43
N GLN A 164 -8.96 3.98 10.00
CA GLN A 164 -7.97 4.90 10.56
C GLN A 164 -8.35 6.36 10.31
N PHE A 165 -8.81 6.68 9.10
CA PHE A 165 -9.28 8.01 8.76
C PHE A 165 -10.51 8.43 9.58
N GLU A 166 -11.52 7.54 9.70
CA GLU A 166 -12.71 7.77 10.53
C GLU A 166 -12.32 8.06 11.98
N GLN A 167 -11.36 7.31 12.53
CA GLN A 167 -10.84 7.57 13.87
C GLN A 167 -10.25 8.97 13.96
N GLN A 168 -9.34 9.35 13.05
CA GLN A 168 -8.69 10.66 13.10
C GLN A 168 -9.72 11.79 13.06
N LYS A 169 -10.78 11.63 12.26
CA LYS A 169 -11.90 12.57 12.20
C LYS A 169 -12.71 12.63 13.49
N ILE A 170 -12.95 11.50 14.17
CA ILE A 170 -13.59 11.49 15.51
C ILE A 170 -12.74 12.29 16.48
N TYR A 171 -11.41 12.13 16.48
CA TYR A 171 -10.54 12.90 17.35
C TYR A 171 -10.68 14.41 17.15
N THR A 172 -10.63 14.87 15.90
CA THR A 172 -10.81 16.30 15.57
C THR A 172 -12.22 16.78 15.97
N ASN A 173 -13.27 16.06 15.60
CA ASN A 173 -14.65 16.49 15.84
C ASN A 173 -15.07 16.44 17.31
N VAL A 174 -14.57 15.47 18.10
CA VAL A 174 -14.88 15.37 19.54
C VAL A 174 -14.18 16.49 20.30
N VAL A 175 -12.95 16.86 19.92
CA VAL A 175 -12.24 18.01 20.48
C VAL A 175 -13.01 19.31 20.22
N ASP A 176 -13.52 19.51 19.00
CA ASP A 176 -14.24 20.71 18.57
C ASP A 176 -15.73 20.72 18.94
N SER A 177 -16.22 19.67 19.63
CA SER A 177 -17.62 19.57 20.01
C SER A 177 -17.94 20.27 21.34
N GLY A 178 -19.17 20.78 21.46
CA GLY A 178 -19.76 21.26 22.72
C GLY A 178 -20.18 20.15 23.69
N LEU A 179 -19.65 18.94 23.53
CA LEU A 179 -19.90 17.80 24.42
C LEU A 179 -19.30 18.05 25.81
N THR A 180 -19.90 17.43 26.82
CA THR A 180 -19.29 17.40 28.16
C THR A 180 -18.04 16.52 28.17
N GLU A 181 -17.13 16.75 29.12
CA GLU A 181 -15.90 15.95 29.25
C GLU A 181 -16.17 14.45 29.41
N ASP A 182 -17.25 14.06 30.10
CA ASP A 182 -17.67 12.67 30.23
C ASP A 182 -18.09 12.06 28.88
N GLN A 183 -18.83 12.82 28.06
CA GLN A 183 -19.25 12.39 26.73
C GLN A 183 -18.08 12.28 25.77
N LYS A 184 -17.11 13.21 25.85
CA LYS A 184 -15.86 13.15 25.08
C LYS A 184 -15.08 11.90 25.47
N THR A 185 -14.90 11.65 26.77
CA THR A 185 -14.20 10.47 27.30
C THR A 185 -14.83 9.16 26.81
N GLN A 186 -16.16 9.06 26.84
CA GLN A 186 -16.86 7.87 26.35
C GLN A 186 -16.66 7.65 24.84
N ARG A 187 -16.78 8.71 24.03
CA ARG A 187 -16.55 8.67 22.58
C ARG A 187 -15.11 8.25 22.23
N PHE A 188 -14.13 8.75 22.98
CA PHE A 188 -12.73 8.35 22.81
C PHE A 188 -12.52 6.87 23.18
N ALA A 189 -13.07 6.41 24.30
CA ALA A 189 -12.95 5.03 24.72
C ALA A 189 -13.58 4.05 23.72
N GLU A 190 -14.76 4.38 23.19
CA GLU A 190 -15.45 3.60 22.14
C GLU A 190 -14.62 3.54 20.85
N SER A 191 -14.08 4.69 20.40
CA SER A 191 -13.24 4.75 19.20
C SER A 191 -11.92 3.97 19.39
N TYR A 192 -11.31 4.06 20.56
CA TYR A 192 -10.07 3.35 20.87
C TYR A 192 -10.28 1.83 20.88
N LYS A 193 -11.36 1.36 21.50
CA LYS A 193 -11.70 -0.07 21.51
C LYS A 193 -11.95 -0.61 20.11
N LYS A 194 -12.61 0.16 19.24
CA LYS A 194 -12.83 -0.21 17.83
C LYS A 194 -11.50 -0.37 17.09
N MET A 195 -10.54 0.54 17.30
CA MET A 195 -9.22 0.46 16.66
C MET A 195 -8.39 -0.71 17.17
N GLN A 196 -8.40 -0.96 18.49
CA GLN A 196 -7.70 -2.11 19.07
C GLN A 196 -8.19 -3.42 18.46
N ASN A 197 -9.52 -3.57 18.30
CA ASN A 197 -10.09 -4.75 17.65
C ASN A 197 -9.64 -4.89 16.19
N ILE A 198 -9.62 -3.79 15.42
CA ILE A 198 -9.17 -3.80 14.02
C ILE A 198 -7.69 -4.19 13.91
N ASN A 199 -6.82 -3.66 14.79
CA ASN A 199 -5.40 -3.99 14.79
C ASN A 199 -5.14 -5.46 15.12
N VAL A 200 -5.87 -6.01 16.09
CA VAL A 200 -5.79 -7.43 16.45
C VAL A 200 -6.32 -8.32 15.32
N GLU A 201 -7.49 -7.98 14.76
CA GLU A 201 -8.07 -8.69 13.62
C GLU A 201 -7.11 -8.69 12.42
N LEU A 202 -6.49 -7.54 12.11
CA LEU A 202 -5.49 -7.42 11.06
C LEU A 202 -4.25 -8.29 11.30
N LEU A 203 -3.75 -8.30 12.54
CA LEU A 203 -2.61 -9.12 12.92
C LEU A 203 -2.91 -10.59 12.60
N ILE A 204 -4.07 -11.07 13.05
CA ILE A 204 -4.51 -12.46 12.91
C ILE A 204 -4.81 -12.81 11.47
N GLU A 205 -5.52 -11.95 10.74
CA GLU A 205 -5.85 -12.17 9.33
C GLU A 205 -4.62 -12.26 8.44
N SER A 206 -3.48 -11.72 8.85
CA SER A 206 -2.25 -11.85 8.06
C SER A 206 -1.44 -13.09 8.39
N ILE A 207 -1.76 -13.79 9.48
CA ILE A 207 -1.10 -15.03 9.87
C ILE A 207 -1.85 -16.17 9.19
N ALA A 208 -1.18 -16.86 8.26
CA ALA A 208 -1.70 -18.07 7.64
C ALA A 208 -1.52 -19.28 8.57
N GLU A 209 -0.39 -19.36 9.26
CA GLU A 209 -0.12 -20.36 10.30
C GLU A 209 1.03 -19.92 11.22
N ILE A 210 1.04 -20.49 12.41
CA ILE A 210 2.12 -20.39 13.40
C ILE A 210 2.65 -21.80 13.65
N THR A 211 3.96 -21.98 13.52
CA THR A 211 4.64 -23.20 13.98
C THR A 211 5.38 -22.88 15.28
N THR A 212 5.13 -23.66 16.32
CA THR A 212 5.79 -23.49 17.63
C THR A 212 7.27 -23.87 17.56
N PRO A 213 8.10 -23.49 18.56
CA PRO A 213 9.49 -23.94 18.66
C PRO A 213 9.64 -25.48 18.71
N GLU A 214 8.60 -26.18 19.16
CA GLU A 214 8.50 -27.65 19.20
C GLU A 214 7.91 -28.25 17.91
N ASP A 215 7.89 -27.48 16.81
CA ASP A 215 7.43 -27.88 15.47
C ASP A 215 5.95 -28.30 15.38
N GLN A 216 5.07 -27.73 16.22
CA GLN A 216 3.61 -27.89 16.07
C GLN A 216 3.02 -26.75 15.24
N THR A 217 2.37 -27.06 14.12
CA THR A 217 1.74 -26.05 13.24
C THR A 217 0.26 -25.85 13.56
N VAL A 218 -0.15 -24.59 13.72
CA VAL A 218 -1.52 -24.15 13.94
C VAL A 218 -1.93 -23.19 12.83
N SER A 219 -2.98 -23.53 12.08
CA SER A 219 -3.60 -22.68 11.05
C SER A 219 -5.06 -22.30 11.37
N ASP A 220 -5.59 -22.76 12.51
CA ASP A 220 -6.93 -22.40 12.96
C ASP A 220 -6.93 -20.95 13.48
N GLY A 221 -7.70 -20.08 12.81
CA GLY A 221 -7.74 -18.66 13.12
C GLY A 221 -8.20 -18.34 14.54
N LYS A 222 -9.05 -19.19 15.15
CA LYS A 222 -9.51 -19.00 16.53
C LYS A 222 -8.39 -19.32 17.52
N GLN A 223 -7.65 -20.42 17.32
CA GLN A 223 -6.48 -20.74 18.14
C GLN A 223 -5.39 -19.68 18.00
N ILE A 224 -5.16 -19.14 16.79
CA ILE A 224 -4.24 -18.03 16.57
C ILE A 224 -4.71 -16.78 17.32
N PHE A 225 -6.00 -16.44 17.25
CA PHE A 225 -6.59 -15.34 18.03
C PHE A 225 -6.34 -15.53 19.53
N ASP A 226 -6.69 -16.71 20.06
CA ASP A 226 -6.55 -17.03 21.47
C ASP A 226 -5.09 -16.97 21.91
N PHE A 227 -4.15 -17.41 21.05
CA PHE A 227 -2.73 -17.27 21.32
C PHE A 227 -2.29 -15.80 21.38
N ILE A 228 -2.62 -14.99 20.37
CA ILE A 228 -2.26 -13.55 20.34
C ILE A 228 -2.87 -12.80 21.52
N ALA A 229 -4.10 -13.13 21.91
CA ALA A 229 -4.81 -12.46 23.00
C ALA A 229 -4.27 -12.81 24.40
N ASN A 230 -3.61 -13.96 24.55
CA ASN A 230 -3.18 -14.49 25.84
C ASN A 230 -1.66 -14.69 25.98
N CYS A 231 -0.86 -14.49 24.92
CA CYS A 231 0.59 -14.63 24.99
C CYS A 231 1.26 -13.41 25.64
N ASP A 232 2.52 -13.59 26.03
CA ASP A 232 3.31 -12.50 26.61
C ASP A 232 3.51 -11.37 25.59
N THR A 233 3.40 -10.12 26.05
CA THR A 233 3.54 -8.93 25.20
C THR A 233 4.83 -8.89 24.39
N LYS A 234 5.91 -9.52 24.87
CA LYS A 234 7.17 -9.66 24.11
C LYS A 234 6.97 -10.54 22.88
N ILE A 235 6.26 -11.65 23.00
CA ILE A 235 5.97 -12.56 21.88
C ILE A 235 5.08 -11.85 20.86
N THR A 236 4.03 -11.16 21.31
CA THR A 236 3.17 -10.35 20.43
C THR A 236 3.98 -9.33 19.63
N ARG A 237 4.88 -8.58 20.29
CA ARG A 237 5.76 -7.61 19.63
C ARG A 237 6.73 -8.25 18.63
N GLU A 238 7.26 -9.44 18.95
CA GLU A 238 8.11 -10.18 18.01
C GLU A 238 7.34 -10.58 16.75
N ILE A 239 6.09 -11.04 16.90
CA ILE A 239 5.21 -11.36 15.78
C ILE A 239 4.85 -10.10 14.98
N GLU A 240 4.48 -9.01 15.65
CA GLU A 240 4.19 -7.72 15.00
C GLU A 240 5.36 -7.24 14.13
N ASN A 241 6.60 -7.33 14.64
CA ASN A 241 7.79 -6.94 13.88
C ASN A 241 7.97 -7.82 12.64
N VAL A 242 7.89 -9.15 12.79
CA VAL A 242 7.97 -10.09 11.66
C VAL A 242 6.89 -9.80 10.61
N LEU A 243 5.65 -9.56 11.03
CA LEU A 243 4.55 -9.24 10.12
C LEU A 243 4.79 -7.92 9.39
N ASN A 244 5.30 -6.89 10.06
CA ASN A 244 5.60 -5.60 9.45
C ASN A 244 6.72 -5.71 8.41
N ASP A 245 7.78 -6.46 8.72
CA ASP A 245 8.91 -6.68 7.82
C ASP A 245 8.45 -7.42 6.55
N LEU A 246 7.70 -8.51 6.71
CA LEU A 246 7.19 -9.29 5.58
C LEU A 246 6.17 -8.50 4.75
N ARG A 247 5.28 -7.72 5.37
CA ARG A 247 4.28 -6.92 4.64
C ARG A 247 4.90 -5.78 3.83
N SER A 248 5.96 -5.15 4.36
CA SER A 248 6.58 -3.95 3.76
C SER A 248 7.71 -4.27 2.78
N GLN A 249 7.99 -5.55 2.52
CA GLN A 249 9.12 -5.94 1.67
C GLN A 249 8.99 -5.40 0.23
N CYS A 250 7.79 -5.42 -0.36
CA CYS A 250 7.54 -4.95 -1.73
C CYS A 250 7.02 -3.51 -1.81
N SER A 251 7.08 -2.74 -0.73
CA SER A 251 6.67 -1.34 -0.75
C SER A 251 7.81 -0.45 -1.25
N ILE A 252 7.47 0.65 -1.91
CA ILE A 252 8.43 1.70 -2.22
C ILE A 252 9.04 2.23 -0.92
N LYS A 253 10.38 2.24 -0.84
CA LYS A 253 11.09 2.79 0.31
C LYS A 253 11.22 4.31 0.19
N PRO A 254 11.25 5.05 1.31
CA PRO A 254 11.56 6.48 1.29
C PRO A 254 12.89 6.77 0.58
N LEU A 255 12.95 7.91 -0.11
CA LEU A 255 14.17 8.37 -0.76
C LEU A 255 15.13 8.91 0.29
N GLN A 256 16.38 8.43 0.24
CA GLN A 256 17.45 8.93 1.08
C GLN A 256 18.10 10.14 0.42
N LEU A 257 17.88 11.33 0.97
CA LEU A 257 18.46 12.58 0.47
C LEU A 257 19.55 13.09 1.41
N LYS A 258 20.53 13.81 0.84
CA LYS A 258 21.58 14.48 1.61
C LYS A 258 21.20 15.94 1.85
N ALA A 259 21.39 16.42 3.08
CA ALA A 259 21.25 17.83 3.39
C ALA A 259 22.43 18.63 2.81
N THR A 260 22.15 19.86 2.39
CA THR A 260 23.19 20.84 2.04
C THR A 260 23.92 21.33 3.29
N GLU A 261 25.12 21.90 3.12
CA GLU A 261 25.89 22.44 4.24
C GLU A 261 25.10 23.50 5.03
N ASP A 262 24.35 24.36 4.34
CA ASP A 262 23.56 25.40 5.00
C ASP A 262 22.35 24.85 5.75
N GLN A 263 21.74 23.77 5.25
CA GLN A 263 20.71 23.03 6.00
C GLN A 263 21.30 22.41 7.27
N ILE A 264 22.49 21.80 7.17
CA ILE A 264 23.17 21.22 8.34
C ILE A 264 23.48 22.28 9.39
N LYS A 265 23.94 23.48 8.98
CA LYS A 265 24.15 24.62 9.89
C LYS A 265 22.86 25.07 10.60
N LYS A 266 21.70 24.89 9.96
CA LYS A 266 20.37 25.16 10.53
C LYS A 266 19.83 24.00 11.39
N GLY A 267 20.62 22.94 11.61
CA GLY A 267 20.25 21.81 12.47
C GLY A 267 19.59 20.63 11.75
N VAL A 268 19.55 20.64 10.41
CA VAL A 268 19.03 19.50 9.63
C VAL A 268 20.04 18.33 9.68
N PRO A 269 19.58 17.07 9.87
CA PRO A 269 20.46 15.91 9.78
C PRO A 269 21.19 15.83 8.43
N ALA A 270 22.41 15.28 8.41
CA ALA A 270 23.22 15.16 7.19
C ALA A 270 22.53 14.36 6.07
N SER A 271 21.66 13.43 6.44
CA SER A 271 20.76 12.72 5.55
C SER A 271 19.37 12.61 6.17
N TYR A 272 18.35 12.60 5.34
CA TYR A 272 16.97 12.43 5.76
C TYR A 272 16.14 11.69 4.71
N GLU A 273 15.04 11.10 5.17
CA GLU A 273 14.12 10.33 4.35
C GLU A 273 12.98 11.23 3.85
N VAL A 274 12.69 11.11 2.56
CA VAL A 274 11.50 11.71 1.95
C VAL A 274 10.58 10.58 1.48
N PRO A 275 9.38 10.44 2.04
CA PRO A 275 8.46 9.39 1.62
C PRO A 275 8.01 9.63 0.19
N VAL A 276 7.88 8.56 -0.59
CA VAL A 276 7.22 8.58 -1.90
C VAL A 276 5.80 8.09 -1.70
N THR A 277 4.83 9.00 -1.80
CA THR A 277 3.41 8.71 -1.59
C THR A 277 2.65 8.75 -2.90
N PHE A 278 1.69 7.83 -3.06
CA PHE A 278 0.77 7.79 -4.19
C PHE A 278 -0.40 8.76 -3.98
N ASP A 279 -0.10 10.04 -3.79
CA ASP A 279 -1.12 11.07 -3.52
C ASP A 279 -1.51 11.85 -4.79
N THR A 280 -2.66 12.53 -4.72
CA THR A 280 -3.16 13.32 -5.85
C THR A 280 -2.20 14.43 -6.27
N ALA A 281 -1.57 15.11 -5.31
CA ALA A 281 -0.87 16.37 -5.54
C ALA A 281 0.55 16.21 -6.09
N ASN A 282 1.26 15.14 -5.70
CA ASN A 282 2.63 14.87 -6.10
C ASN A 282 2.69 13.76 -7.16
N PHE A 283 1.86 12.73 -7.03
CA PHE A 283 2.03 11.51 -7.83
C PHE A 283 1.18 11.50 -9.09
N PHE A 284 -0.11 11.86 -8.97
CA PHE A 284 -1.08 11.77 -10.07
C PHE A 284 -1.41 13.10 -10.76
N GLY A 285 -0.97 14.24 -10.22
CA GLY A 285 -1.05 15.57 -10.84
C GLY A 285 -2.15 16.46 -10.26
#